data_AF-A0A1W2A9G0-F1
#
_entry.id   AF-A0A1W2A9G0-F1
#
_cell.length_a   1.000
_cell.length_b   1.000
_cell.length_c   1.000
_cell.angle_alpha   90.00
_cell.angle_beta   90.00
_cell.angle_gamma   90.00
#
_symmetry.space_group_name_H-M   'P 1'
#
loop_
_entity.id
_entity.type
_entity.pdbx_description
1 polymer ?
#
loop_
_entity_poly.entity_id
_entity_poly.type
_entity_poly.pdbx_seq_one_letter_code
_entity_poly.pdbx_strand_id
1 'polypeptide(L)' 'MNTYIAVYKATHRVIQIEEYSCFTWQQESGDIDLEMLSGKIKRERSLHFFNLTSPKDYPISIDDLSITIEKTDVFRG' A
#
# COMPACT_ATOMS: atom_id res chain seq x y z
N MET A 1 13.30 16.53 -5.05
CA MET A 1 12.86 15.12 -5.07
C MET A 1 13.67 14.25 -4.11
N ASN A 2 13.04 13.74 -3.06
CA ASN A 2 13.61 12.78 -2.10
C ASN A 2 12.90 11.43 -2.22
N THR A 3 13.62 10.35 -1.92
CA THR A 3 13.02 9.01 -1.80
C THR A 3 12.57 8.81 -0.35
N TYR A 4 11.38 8.28 -0.17
CA TYR A 4 10.79 7.94 1.12
C TYR A 4 10.44 6.46 1.16
N ILE A 5 10.27 5.94 2.37
CA ILE A 5 9.80 4.58 2.64
C ILE A 5 8.69 4.61 3.68
N ALA A 6 7.71 3.74 3.51
CA ALA A 6 6.63 3.53 4.46
C ALA A 6 6.55 2.05 4.82
N VAL A 7 6.33 1.77 6.11
CA VAL A 7 5.84 0.46 6.56
C VAL A 7 4.32 0.54 6.61
N TYR A 8 3.65 -0.45 6.04
CA TYR A 8 2.20 -0.49 5.98
C TYR A 8 1.65 -1.89 6.16
N LYS A 9 0.39 -1.93 6.58
CA LYS A 9 -0.46 -3.11 6.60
C LYS A 9 -1.62 -2.93 5.64
N ALA A 10 -1.81 -3.85 4.71
CA ALA A 10 -2.99 -3.91 3.86
C ALA A 10 -3.88 -5.10 4.21
N THR A 11 -5.19 -4.87 4.22
CA THR A 11 -6.21 -5.87 4.48
C THR A 11 -7.30 -5.79 3.42
N HIS A 12 -7.88 -6.93 3.07
CA HIS A 12 -9.07 -6.99 2.22
C HIS A 12 -10.31 -7.28 3.08
N ARG A 13 -11.46 -6.72 2.70
CA ARG A 13 -12.71 -6.85 3.45
C ARG A 13 -13.14 -8.30 3.76
N VAL A 14 -12.87 -9.23 2.84
CA VAL A 14 -13.32 -10.64 2.92
C VAL A 14 -12.16 -11.65 3.02
N ILE A 15 -10.97 -11.29 2.51
CA ILE A 15 -9.85 -12.24 2.43
C ILE A 15 -9.06 -12.13 3.72
N GLN A 16 -8.93 -13.23 4.44
CA GLN A 16 -8.24 -13.31 5.73
C GLN A 16 -6.71 -13.45 5.57
N ILE A 17 -6.15 -12.65 4.67
CA ILE A 17 -4.70 -12.53 4.46
C ILE A 17 -4.35 -11.06 4.68
N GLU A 18 -3.25 -10.83 5.39
CA GLU A 18 -2.72 -9.49 5.64
C GLU A 18 -1.41 -9.33 4.86
N GLU A 19 -1.29 -8.24 4.11
CA GLU A 19 -0.02 -7.83 3.52
C GLU A 19 0.68 -6.90 4.51
N TYR A 20 1.78 -7.35 5.10
CA TYR A 20 2.64 -6.52 5.93
C TYR A 20 3.95 -6.28 5.19
N SER A 21 4.20 -5.04 4.78
CA SER A 21 5.24 -4.76 3.79
C SER A 21 5.76 -3.32 3.89
N CYS A 22 6.71 -2.99 3.00
CA CYS A 22 7.20 -1.64 2.83
C CYS A 22 6.99 -1.13 1.41
N PHE A 23 6.86 0.19 1.27
CA PHE A 23 6.66 0.86 0.00
C PHE A 23 7.57 2.08 -0.10
N THR A 24 8.36 2.13 -1.18
CA THR A 24 9.23 3.27 -1.48
C THR A 24 8.62 4.13 -2.57
N TRP A 25 8.65 5.44 -2.41
CA TRP A 25 8.21 6.39 -3.44
C TRP A 25 9.09 7.63 -3.45
N GLN A 26 8.94 8.43 -4.50
CA GLN A 26 9.60 9.73 -4.62
C GLN A 26 8.58 10.85 -4.56
N GLN A 27 8.91 11.92 -3.84
CA GLN A 27 8.14 13.17 -3.83
C GLN A 27 9.05 14.37 -3.63
N GLU A 28 8.55 15.57 -3.92
CA GLU A 28 9.21 16.79 -3.50
C GLU A 28 9.22 16.91 -1.97
N SER A 29 10.17 17.68 -1.44
CA SER A 29 10.25 17.95 -0.01
C SER A 29 8.95 18.61 0.46
N GLY A 30 8.37 18.10 1.54
CA GLY A 30 7.09 18.55 2.05
C GLY A 30 6.46 17.50 2.96
N ASP A 31 5.29 17.82 3.49
CA ASP A 31 4.54 16.91 4.34
C ASP A 31 4.07 15.68 3.55
N ILE A 32 3.99 14.54 4.24
CA ILE A 32 3.52 13.30 3.65
C ILE A 32 1.99 13.26 3.81
N ASP A 33 1.28 13.36 2.70
CA ASP A 33 -0.16 13.11 2.65
C ASP A 33 -0.43 11.60 2.72
N LEU A 34 -0.90 11.14 3.88
CA LEU A 34 -1.18 9.73 4.14
C LEU A 34 -2.35 9.19 3.31
N GLU A 35 -3.32 10.02 2.93
CA GLU A 35 -4.45 9.59 2.11
C GLU A 35 -3.99 9.34 0.67
N MET A 36 -3.19 10.26 0.14
CA MET A 36 -2.57 10.10 -1.17
C MET A 36 -1.61 8.90 -1.22
N LEU A 37 -0.78 8.74 -0.18
CA LEU A 37 0.14 7.61 -0.05
C LEU A 37 -0.61 6.27 0.05
N SER A 38 -1.66 6.20 0.87
CA SER A 38 -2.54 5.04 0.98
C SER A 38 -3.15 4.66 -0.37
N GLY A 39 -3.71 5.63 -1.09
CA GLY A 39 -4.26 5.40 -2.43
C GLY A 39 -3.21 4.92 -3.43
N LYS A 40 -1.97 5.42 -3.33
CA LYS A 40 -0.84 4.97 -4.15
C LYS A 40 -0.46 3.51 -3.84
N ILE A 41 -0.33 3.16 -2.57
CA ILE A 41 -0.05 1.78 -2.10
C ILE A 41 -1.15 0.83 -2.59
N LYS A 42 -2.43 1.19 -2.47
CA LYS A 42 -3.55 0.37 -2.99
C LYS A 42 -3.38 0.06 -4.48
N ARG A 43 -3.13 1.08 -5.31
CA ARG A 43 -3.06 0.95 -6.77
C ARG A 43 -1.81 0.22 -7.24
N GLU A 44 -0.67 0.50 -6.64
CA GLU A 44 0.64 0.05 -7.16
C GLU A 44 1.13 -1.25 -6.52
N ARG A 45 0.60 -1.62 -5.35
CA ARG A 45 1.01 -2.83 -4.63
C ARG A 45 -0.15 -3.72 -4.20
N SER A 46 -0.97 -3.27 -3.27
CA SER A 46 -1.88 -4.18 -2.57
C SER A 46 -2.92 -4.81 -3.49
N LEU A 47 -3.46 -4.08 -4.47
CA LEU A 47 -4.36 -4.66 -5.47
C LEU A 47 -3.71 -5.84 -6.22
N HIS A 48 -2.44 -5.71 -6.59
CA HIS A 48 -1.72 -6.79 -7.26
C HIS A 48 -1.43 -7.96 -6.31
N PHE A 49 -1.03 -7.68 -5.06
CA PHE A 49 -0.83 -8.72 -4.05
C PHE A 49 -2.10 -9.55 -3.84
N PHE A 50 -3.23 -8.90 -3.58
CA PHE A 50 -4.49 -9.60 -3.33
C PHE A 50 -4.96 -10.38 -4.56
N ASN A 51 -4.84 -9.82 -5.77
CA ASN A 51 -5.15 -10.55 -7.02
C ASN A 51 -4.28 -11.80 -7.22
N LEU A 52 -3.03 -11.81 -6.74
CA LEU A 52 -2.16 -12.98 -6.81
C LEU A 52 -2.53 -14.06 -5.78
N THR A 53 -3.05 -13.65 -4.63
CA THR A 53 -3.41 -14.55 -3.53
C THR A 53 -4.85 -15.05 -3.59
N SER A 54 -5.73 -14.36 -4.33
CA SER A 54 -7.14 -14.72 -4.45
C SER A 54 -7.37 -15.88 -5.42
N PRO A 55 -8.39 -16.73 -5.17
CA PRO A 55 -8.85 -17.69 -6.17
C PRO A 55 -9.21 -16.99 -7.49
N LYS A 56 -9.03 -17.68 -8.63
CA LYS A 56 -9.19 -17.10 -9.99
C LYS A 56 -10.54 -16.44 -10.27
N ASP A 57 -11.58 -16.82 -9.52
CA ASP A 57 -12.96 -16.37 -9.75
C ASP A 57 -13.44 -15.29 -8.77
N TYR A 58 -12.55 -14.75 -7.93
CA TYR A 58 -12.89 -13.69 -6.99
C TYR A 58 -12.23 -12.36 -7.42
N PRO A 59 -12.96 -11.46 -8.11
CA PRO A 59 -12.40 -10.18 -8.52
C PRO A 59 -12.14 -9.29 -7.29
N ILE A 60 -10.91 -8.80 -7.16
CA ILE A 60 -10.54 -7.85 -6.11
C ILE A 60 -10.84 -6.43 -6.57
N SER A 61 -11.73 -5.74 -5.86
CA SER A 61 -11.89 -4.30 -6.01
C SER A 61 -10.88 -3.54 -5.15
N ILE A 62 -10.42 -2.41 -5.66
CA ILE A 62 -9.57 -1.49 -4.88
C ILE A 62 -10.31 -0.90 -3.66
N ASP A 63 -11.63 -0.80 -3.75
CA ASP A 63 -12.49 -0.26 -2.69
C ASP A 63 -12.66 -1.25 -1.52
N ASP A 64 -12.41 -2.54 -1.75
CA ASP A 64 -12.42 -3.57 -0.71
C ASP A 64 -11.10 -3.63 0.07
N LEU A 65 -10.09 -2.86 -0.33
CA LEU A 65 -8.79 -2.79 0.31
C LEU A 65 -8.73 -1.66 1.32
N SER A 66 -8.12 -1.92 2.47
CA SER A 66 -7.78 -0.93 3.49
C SER A 66 -6.27 -0.93 3.71
N ILE A 67 -5.65 0.26 3.73
CA ILE A 67 -4.23 0.43 4.03
C ILE A 67 -4.10 1.20 5.33
N THR A 68 -3.29 0.67 6.24
CA THR A 68 -2.84 1.35 7.44
C THR A 68 -1.35 1.63 7.29
N ILE A 69 -0.98 2.91 7.19
CA ILE A 69 0.42 3.33 7.19
C ILE A 69 0.86 3.43 8.65
N GLU A 70 1.87 2.66 9.03
CA GLU A 70 2.33 2.61 10.43
C GLU A 70 3.46 3.59 10.68
N LYS A 71 4.39 3.70 9.73
CA LYS A 71 5.55 4.58 9.83
C LYS A 71 6.01 5.02 8.46
N THR A 72 6.52 6.25 8.37
CA THR A 72 7.19 6.79 7.18
C THR A 72 8.56 7.33 7.56
N ASP A 73 9.51 7.31 6.63
CA ASP A 73 10.84 7.90 6.79
C ASP A 73 11.47 8.25 5.44
N VAL A 74 12.54 9.04 5.46
CA VAL A 74 13.39 9.27 4.28
C VAL A 74 14.20 8.00 4.00
N PHE A 75 14.15 7.52 2.75
CA PHE A 75 14.90 6.35 2.33
C PHE A 75 16.22 6.77 1.66
N ARG A 76 17.35 6.38 2.25
CA ARG A 76 18.69 6.81 1.80
C ARG A 76 19.43 5.81 0.92
N GLY A 77 18.90 4.60 0.72
CA GLY A 77 19.57 3.53 -0.02
C GLY A 77 20.63 2.85 0.83
#